data_AF-A0A0B1RU52-F1
#
_entry.id   AF-A0A0B1RU52-F1
#
_cell.length_a   1.000
_cell.length_b   1.000
_cell.length_c   1.000
_cell.angle_alpha   90.00
_cell.angle_beta   90.00
_cell.angle_gamma   90.00
#
_symmetry.space_group_name_H-M   'P 1'
#
loop_
_entity.id
_entity.type
_entity.pdbx_description
1 polymer ?
#
loop_
_entity_poly.entity_id
_entity_poly.type
_entity_poly.pdbx_seq_one_letter_code
_entity_poly.pdbx_strand_id
1 'polypeptide(L)' 'VYNNYGCYCGYGGGGTPIDGIDKCCEVHDRCYGNAKTTKKCSWSIKLYFDRYKWTCKNGEAVCAGECFDEQ' A
#
# COMPACT_ATOMS: atom_id res chain seq x y z
N VAL A 1 0.00 1.58 13.91
CA VAL A 1 -1.19 0.82 14.38
C VAL A 1 -2.41 1.53 13.80
N TYR A 2 -2.99 0.99 12.73
CA TYR A 2 -4.17 1.56 12.07
C TYR A 2 -5.14 0.47 11.56
N ASN A 3 -4.87 -0.81 11.81
CA ASN A 3 -5.76 -1.88 11.36
C ASN A 3 -7.08 -1.88 12.13
N ASN A 4 -8.16 -2.22 11.44
CA ASN A 4 -9.55 -2.21 11.94
C ASN A 4 -10.00 -0.82 12.40
N TYR A 5 -9.61 0.22 11.66
CA TYR A 5 -10.02 1.60 11.91
C TYR A 5 -10.84 2.14 10.74
N GLY A 6 -11.89 2.89 11.05
CA GLY A 6 -12.74 3.51 10.05
C GLY A 6 -13.40 2.51 9.10
N CYS A 7 -13.60 2.95 7.87
CA CYS A 7 -14.22 2.16 6.81
C CYS A 7 -13.20 1.45 5.92
N TYR A 8 -11.95 1.94 5.84
CA TYR A 8 -10.94 1.49 4.89
C TYR A 8 -9.69 0.91 5.54
N CYS A 9 -9.31 1.31 6.75
CA CYS A 9 -8.06 0.79 7.35
C CYS A 9 -8.21 -0.65 7.84
N GLY A 10 -7.99 -1.63 6.95
CA GLY A 10 -8.09 -3.05 7.27
C GLY A 10 -8.25 -3.91 6.01
N TYR A 11 -8.81 -5.11 6.18
CA TYR A 11 -9.17 -5.95 5.04
C TYR A 11 -10.48 -5.48 4.41
N GLY A 12 -10.48 -5.24 3.10
CA GLY A 12 -11.64 -4.76 2.37
C GLY A 12 -11.60 -3.25 2.20
N GLY A 13 -12.68 -2.56 2.60
CA GLY A 13 -12.80 -1.11 2.47
C GLY A 13 -14.00 -0.69 1.63
N GLY A 14 -14.82 0.22 2.14
CA GLY A 14 -15.95 0.76 1.39
C GLY A 14 -16.83 1.72 2.18
N GLY A 15 -17.47 2.66 1.49
CA GLY A 15 -18.30 3.70 2.09
C GLY A 15 -17.68 5.09 1.95
N THR A 16 -17.93 5.97 2.92
CA THR A 16 -17.30 7.30 2.97
C THR A 16 -16.28 7.32 4.11
N PRO A 17 -15.03 7.74 3.88
CA PRO A 17 -14.03 7.83 4.94
C PRO A 17 -14.52 8.67 6.11
N ILE A 18 -14.32 8.19 7.34
CA ILE A 18 -14.82 8.88 8.54
C ILE A 18 -13.96 10.07 8.95
N ASP A 19 -12.68 10.07 8.58
CA ASP A 19 -11.73 11.14 8.88
C ASP A 19 -10.50 11.12 7.93
N GLY A 20 -9.49 11.94 8.25
CA GLY A 20 -8.25 12.02 7.46
C GLY A 20 -7.39 10.75 7.49
N ILE A 21 -7.42 9.98 8.58
CA ILE A 21 -6.67 8.72 8.68
C ILE A 21 -7.33 7.67 7.80
N ASP A 22 -8.65 7.56 7.86
CA ASP A 22 -9.42 6.64 7.03
C ASP A 22 -9.28 6.99 5.53
N LYS A 23 -9.17 8.28 5.21
CA LYS A 23 -8.88 8.74 3.85
C LYS A 23 -7.52 8.28 3.34
N CYS A 24 -6.49 8.26 4.20
CA CYS A 24 -5.19 7.72 3.84
C CYS A 24 -5.27 6.24 3.49
N CYS A 25 -6.08 5.47 4.22
CA CYS A 25 -6.31 4.05 3.94
C CYS A 25 -7.06 3.82 2.63
N GLU A 26 -8.09 4.60 2.32
CA GLU A 26 -8.77 4.54 1.01
C GLU A 26 -7.77 4.78 -0.15
N VAL A 27 -6.92 5.80 -0.01
CA VAL A 27 -5.89 6.11 -1.02
C VAL A 27 -4.87 4.97 -1.14
N HIS A 28 -4.48 4.37 -0.01
CA HIS A 28 -3.58 3.22 0.03
C HIS A 28 -4.17 2.00 -0.68
N ASP A 29 -5.44 1.68 -0.46
CA ASP A 29 -6.13 0.57 -1.12
C ASP A 29 -6.22 0.78 -2.63
N ARG A 30 -6.49 2.02 -3.07
CA ARG A 30 -6.47 2.37 -4.50
C ARG A 30 -5.07 2.23 -5.10
N CYS A 31 -4.02 2.60 -4.35
CA CYS A 31 -2.64 2.41 -4.78
C CYS A 31 -2.32 0.92 -5.00
N TYR A 32 -2.74 0.06 -4.06
CA TYR A 32 -2.63 -1.39 -4.20
C TYR A 32 -3.42 -1.94 -5.38
N GLY A 33 -4.63 -1.42 -5.62
CA GLY A 33 -5.44 -1.76 -6.80
C GLY A 33 -4.72 -1.45 -8.11
N ASN A 34 -4.12 -0.27 -8.22
CA ASN A 34 -3.34 0.14 -9.39
C ASN A 34 -2.04 -0.68 -9.56
N ALA A 35 -1.35 -0.99 -8.45
CA ALA A 35 -0.16 -1.83 -8.50
C ALA A 35 -0.47 -3.24 -9.02
N LYS A 36 -1.62 -3.81 -8.65
CA LYS A 36 -2.11 -5.09 -9.21
C LYS A 36 -2.40 -5.03 -10.71
N THR A 37 -2.96 -3.92 -11.21
CA THR A 37 -3.33 -3.81 -12.64
C THR A 37 -2.15 -3.49 -13.54
N THR A 38 -1.19 -2.71 -13.06
CA THR A 38 0.00 -2.30 -13.84
C THR A 38 1.01 -3.42 -14.06
N LYS A 39 0.93 -4.54 -13.31
CA LYS A 39 1.80 -5.72 -13.41
C LYS A 39 3.31 -5.41 -13.38
N LYS A 40 3.71 -4.28 -12.78
CA LYS A 40 5.13 -3.86 -12.69
C LYS A 40 5.95 -4.75 -11.76
N CYS A 41 5.32 -5.33 -10.73
CA CYS A 41 5.90 -6.42 -9.94
C CYS A 41 5.10 -7.71 -10.23
N SER A 42 5.75 -8.88 -10.21
CA SER A 42 5.14 -10.14 -10.63
C SER A 42 4.12 -10.63 -9.59
N TRP A 43 3.02 -11.24 -10.04
CA TRP A 43 1.89 -11.80 -9.26
C TRP A 43 1.22 -10.90 -8.20
N SER A 44 -0.09 -10.65 -8.34
CA SER A 44 -0.89 -9.76 -7.47
C SER A 44 -0.85 -10.03 -5.97
N ILE A 45 -0.52 -11.26 -5.54
CA ILE A 45 -0.41 -11.63 -4.12
C ILE A 45 0.93 -11.19 -3.51
N LYS A 46 2.00 -11.19 -4.30
CA LYS A 46 3.34 -10.78 -3.87
C LYS A 46 3.36 -9.35 -3.36
N LEU A 47 2.50 -8.48 -3.89
CA LEU A 47 2.33 -7.10 -3.42
C LEU A 47 2.07 -6.97 -1.89
N TYR A 48 1.50 -8.01 -1.25
CA TYR A 48 1.25 -8.02 0.20
C TYR A 48 2.35 -8.68 1.03
N PHE A 49 3.19 -9.52 0.42
CA PHE A 49 4.13 -10.38 1.13
C PHE A 49 5.60 -10.10 0.78
N ASP A 50 5.85 -9.55 -0.40
CA ASP A 50 7.18 -9.19 -0.86
C ASP A 50 7.68 -7.99 -0.08
N ARG A 51 8.94 -8.09 0.30
CA ARG A 51 9.68 -6.94 0.78
C ARG A 51 10.03 -6.08 -0.44
N TYR A 52 10.18 -4.79 -0.24
CA TYR A 52 10.73 -3.88 -1.23
C TYR A 52 11.83 -3.04 -0.56
N LYS A 53 12.77 -2.54 -1.36
CA LYS A 53 13.86 -1.72 -0.85
C LYS A 53 13.36 -0.30 -0.58
N TRP A 54 13.45 0.12 0.67
CA TRP A 54 13.17 1.49 1.10
C TRP A 54 14.05 1.85 2.30
N THR A 55 14.17 3.15 2.57
CA THR A 55 14.92 3.68 3.71
C THR A 55 14.13 4.76 4.42
N CYS A 56 14.34 4.94 5.73
CA CYS A 56 13.84 6.09 6.46
C CYS A 56 14.97 7.11 6.60
N LYS A 57 14.81 8.30 6.02
CA LYS A 57 15.77 9.40 6.15
C LYS A 57 15.07 10.57 6.80
N ASN A 58 15.52 10.99 7.98
CA ASN A 58 14.95 12.13 8.72
C ASN A 58 13.43 12.06 8.95
N GLY A 59 12.88 10.84 9.13
CA GLY A 59 11.43 10.63 9.30
C GLY A 59 10.64 10.52 7.99
N GLU A 60 11.31 10.60 6.84
CA GLU A 60 10.70 10.44 5.51
C GLU A 60 10.99 9.05 4.93
N ALA A 61 9.97 8.42 4.36
CA ALA A 61 10.10 7.15 3.66
C ALA A 61 10.61 7.39 2.23
N VAL A 62 11.79 6.88 1.92
CA VAL A 62 12.42 6.98 0.60
C VAL A 62 12.46 5.60 -0.06
N CYS A 63 11.73 5.46 -1.16
CA CYS A 63 11.70 4.23 -1.97
C CYS A 63 12.96 4.13 -2.85
N ALA A 64 13.54 2.93 -2.95
CA ALA A 64 14.69 2.69 -3.83
C ALA A 64 14.29 2.29 -5.28
N GLY A 65 13.00 2.05 -5.54
CA GLY A 65 12.46 1.91 -6.91
C GLY A 65 12.47 0.51 -7.51
N GLU A 66 12.92 -0.52 -6.79
CA GLU A 66 13.08 -1.88 -7.33
C GLU A 66 12.00 -2.84 -6.80
N CYS A 67 11.29 -3.52 -7.71
CA CYS A 67 10.56 -4.74 -7.38
C CYS A 67 11.60 -5.87 -7.27
N PHE A 68 11.52 -6.76 -6.28
CA PHE A 68 12.52 -7.84 -6.09
C PHE A 68 12.61 -8.85 -7.26
N ASP A 69 11.67 -8.81 -8.19
CA ASP A 69 11.60 -9.68 -9.37
C ASP A 69 12.50 -9.24 -10.55
N GLU A 70 13.36 -8.22 -10.43
CA GLU A 70 14.36 -7.86 -11.47
C GLU A 70 15.58 -8.83 -11.50
N GLN A 71 15.35 -10.15 -11.51
CA GLN A 71 16.38 -11.16 -11.78
C GLN A 71 16.01 -12.01 -12.99
#